data_AF-A0A812RAI5-F1
#
_entry.id   AF-A0A812RAI5-F1
#
_cell.length_a   1.000
_cell.length_b   1.000
_cell.length_c   1.000
_cell.angle_alpha   90.00
_cell.angle_beta   90.00
_cell.angle_gamma   90.00
#
_symmetry.space_group_name_H-M   'P 1'
#
loop_
_entity.id
_entity.type
_entity.pdbx_description
1 polymer ?
#
loop_
_entity_poly.entity_id
_entity_poly.type
_entity_poly.pdbx_seq_one_letter_code
_entity_poly.pdbx_strand_id
1 'polypeptide(L)'
;DEAQRLEDLQNEEDCALFEQHLLPGVHCPLCGDGRLQNDEGQLRCSNCQEMRVTLMDELLSLDDICEQLGDAEVRHQKGGCLKRGHFEATGDSMLIHRCEACGWSEIVF
;
A
#
# COMPACT_ATOMS: atom_id res chain seq x y z
N ASP A 1 26.60 30.71 8.68
CA ASP A 1 25.67 31.65 8.05
C ASP A 1 24.27 31.06 8.17
N GLU A 2 23.26 31.88 8.43
CA GLU A 2 21.87 31.40 8.66
C GLU A 2 21.25 30.87 7.36
N ALA A 3 21.57 31.51 6.23
CA ALA A 3 21.13 31.09 4.90
C ALA A 3 21.65 29.69 4.54
N GLN A 4 22.92 29.40 4.82
CA GLN A 4 23.51 28.08 4.56
C GLN A 4 22.81 26.96 5.35
N ARG A 5 22.46 27.20 6.62
CA ARG A 5 21.73 26.21 7.44
C ARG A 5 20.34 25.90 6.90
N LEU A 6 19.66 26.87 6.30
CA LEU A 6 18.33 26.68 5.74
C LEU A 6 18.40 25.89 4.42
N GLU A 7 19.40 26.15 3.57
CA GLU A 7 19.66 25.34 2.37
C GLU A 7 20.01 23.90 2.73
N ASP A 8 20.87 23.69 3.73
CA ASP A 8 21.27 22.34 4.14
C ASP A 8 20.06 21.51 4.62
N LEU A 9 19.17 22.12 5.43
CA LEU A 9 17.92 21.48 5.89
C LEU A 9 16.99 21.12 4.74
N GLN A 10 16.80 22.05 3.79
CA GLN A 10 15.92 21.81 2.64
C GLN A 10 16.47 20.70 1.75
N ASN A 11 17.80 20.65 1.56
CA ASN A 11 18.44 19.61 0.79
C ASN A 11 18.35 18.23 1.48
N GLU A 12 18.43 18.17 2.81
CA GLU A 12 18.19 16.95 3.58
C GLU A 12 16.74 16.44 3.44
N GLU A 13 15.75 17.34 3.50
CA GLU A 13 14.34 17.02 3.29
C GLU A 13 14.09 16.48 1.87
N ASP A 14 14.67 17.13 0.86
CA ASP A 14 14.56 16.72 -0.55
C ASP A 14 15.25 15.37 -0.81
N CYS A 15 16.42 15.13 -0.22
CA CYS A 15 17.08 13.83 -0.30
C CYS A 15 16.22 12.72 0.34
N ALA A 16 15.64 12.96 1.51
CA ALA A 16 14.77 11.98 2.18
C ALA A 16 13.49 11.67 1.37
N LEU A 17 12.93 12.66 0.68
CA LEU A 17 11.79 12.50 -0.23
C LEU A 17 12.15 11.70 -1.49
N PHE A 18 13.32 11.96 -2.07
CA PHE A 18 13.81 11.25 -3.25
C PHE A 18 14.18 9.79 -2.94
N GLU A 19 14.81 9.53 -1.79
CA GLU A 19 15.12 8.18 -1.33
C GLU A 19 13.84 7.35 -1.12
N GLN A 20 12.74 7.95 -0.64
CA GLN A 20 11.44 7.27 -0.55
C GLN A 20 10.86 6.87 -1.92
N HIS A 21 11.13 7.64 -2.98
CA HIS A 21 10.76 7.29 -4.36
C HIS A 21 11.67 6.23 -4.98
N LEU A 22 12.92 6.14 -4.52
CA LEU A 22 13.89 5.15 -5.00
C LEU A 22 13.79 3.79 -4.29
N LEU A 23 13.17 3.72 -3.12
CA LEU A 23 12.96 2.46 -2.42
C LEU A 23 11.94 1.61 -3.21
N PRO A 24 12.36 0.49 -3.83
CA PRO A 24 11.45 -0.38 -4.56
C PRO A 24 10.45 -1.03 -3.59
N GLY A 25 9.24 -1.30 -4.07
CA GLY A 25 8.23 -2.06 -3.35
C GLY A 25 6.92 -1.31 -3.14
N VAL A 26 5.85 -2.08 -2.96
CA VAL A 26 4.47 -1.61 -2.86
C VAL A 26 4.21 -1.05 -1.46
N HIS A 27 3.58 0.13 -1.35
CA HIS A 27 3.16 0.65 -0.04
C HIS A 27 2.09 -0.24 0.59
N CYS A 28 2.11 -0.37 1.91
CA CYS A 28 1.09 -1.12 2.62
C CYS A 28 -0.25 -0.38 2.55
N PRO A 29 -1.32 -1.00 2.03
CA PRO A 29 -2.60 -0.33 1.85
C PRO A 29 -3.38 -0.14 3.17
N LEU A 30 -2.95 -0.79 4.26
CA LEU A 30 -3.56 -0.66 5.58
C LEU A 30 -2.99 0.54 6.35
N CYS A 31 -1.67 0.62 6.49
CA CYS A 31 -1.03 1.68 7.29
C CYS A 31 -0.49 2.85 6.48
N GLY A 32 -0.26 2.72 5.17
CA GLY A 32 0.34 3.75 4.31
C GLY A 32 1.85 3.96 4.51
N ASP A 33 2.35 3.72 5.72
CA ASP A 33 3.73 4.03 6.10
C ASP A 33 4.73 2.92 5.76
N GLY A 34 4.31 1.66 5.84
CA GLY A 34 5.16 0.51 5.58
C GLY A 34 5.14 0.05 4.12
N ARG A 35 5.94 -0.96 3.80
CA ARG A 35 5.98 -1.61 2.47
C ARG A 35 5.57 -3.07 2.55
N LEU A 36 4.99 -3.58 1.48
CA LEU A 36 4.64 -4.99 1.32
C LEU A 36 5.88 -5.82 1.02
N GLN A 37 5.92 -6.99 1.63
CA GLN A 37 6.96 -8.00 1.46
C GLN A 37 6.26 -9.35 1.27
N ASN A 38 6.75 -10.16 0.33
CA ASN A 38 6.32 -11.55 0.19
C ASN A 38 7.40 -12.44 0.80
N ASP A 39 7.06 -13.10 1.91
CA ASP A 39 7.93 -14.00 2.67
C ASP A 39 7.31 -15.41 2.64
N GLU A 40 7.87 -16.30 1.82
CA GLU A 40 7.43 -17.70 1.66
C GLU A 40 5.91 -17.85 1.39
N GLY A 41 5.35 -17.03 0.50
CA GLY A 41 3.92 -17.07 0.17
C GLY A 41 3.05 -16.32 1.17
N GLN A 42 3.63 -15.59 2.13
CA GLN A 42 2.90 -14.70 3.01
C GLN A 42 3.21 -13.24 2.72
N LEU A 43 2.16 -12.50 2.36
CA LEU A 43 2.20 -11.07 2.19
C LEU A 43 2.15 -10.37 3.55
N ARG A 44 3.19 -9.60 3.86
CA ARG A 44 3.35 -8.90 5.14
C ARG A 44 3.71 -7.44 4.93
N CYS A 45 3.43 -6.59 5.92
CA CYS A 45 4.00 -5.25 5.97
C CYS A 45 5.28 -5.21 6.79
N SER A 46 6.25 -4.41 6.34
CA SER A 46 7.49 -4.13 7.06
C SER A 46 7.32 -3.29 8.33
N ASN A 47 6.18 -2.60 8.49
CA ASN A 47 5.92 -1.69 9.60
C ASN A 47 4.75 -2.14 10.49
N CYS A 48 3.57 -2.36 9.92
CA CYS A 48 2.40 -2.77 10.70
C CYS A 48 2.31 -4.30 10.82
N GLN A 49 1.72 -4.77 11.93
CA GLN A 49 1.48 -6.19 12.14
C GLN A 49 0.13 -6.66 11.58
N GLU A 50 -0.74 -5.72 11.20
CA GLU A 50 -2.10 -5.99 10.73
C GLU A 50 -2.11 -6.54 9.29
N MET A 51 -1.18 -6.10 8.44
CA MET A 51 -1.06 -6.63 7.09
C MET A 51 -0.31 -7.97 7.14
N ARG A 52 -1.07 -9.06 7.24
CA ARG A 52 -0.60 -10.44 7.12
C ARG A 52 -1.64 -11.26 6.38
N VAL A 53 -1.33 -11.66 5.16
CA VAL A 53 -2.23 -12.42 4.29
C VAL A 53 -1.43 -13.56 3.66
N THR A 54 -1.91 -14.78 3.81
CA THR A 54 -1.37 -15.96 3.13
C THR A 54 -1.84 -15.92 1.68
N LEU A 55 -0.90 -15.84 0.74
CA LEU A 55 -1.20 -15.87 -0.68
C LEU A 55 -1.58 -17.30 -1.08
N MET A 56 -2.76 -17.47 -1.66
CA MET A 56 -3.18 -18.79 -2.16
C MET A 56 -2.38 -19.23 -3.39
N ASP A 57 -1.84 -18.26 -4.14
CA ASP A 57 -0.90 -18.48 -5.24
C ASP A 57 0.48 -17.92 -4.84
N GLU A 58 1.40 -18.83 -4.52
CA GLU A 58 2.77 -18.50 -4.10
C GLU A 58 3.58 -17.85 -5.24
N LEU A 59 3.11 -17.92 -6.48
CA LEU A 59 3.76 -17.32 -7.65
C LEU A 59 3.40 -15.85 -7.85
N LEU A 60 2.46 -15.31 -7.07
CA LEU A 60 2.09 -13.90 -7.12
C LEU A 60 3.28 -13.02 -6.75
N SER A 61 3.75 -12.24 -7.72
CA SER A 61 4.80 -11.25 -7.49
C SER A 61 4.23 -10.04 -6.74
N LEU A 62 5.11 -9.24 -6.13
CA LEU A 62 4.71 -7.97 -5.53
C LEU A 62 4.15 -7.00 -6.58
N ASP A 63 4.58 -7.09 -7.83
CA ASP A 63 4.06 -6.26 -8.92
C ASP A 63 2.62 -6.66 -9.28
N ASP A 64 2.32 -7.97 -9.35
CA ASP A 64 0.96 -8.47 -9.56
C ASP A 64 0.03 -8.05 -8.41
N ILE A 65 0.53 -8.08 -7.18
CA ILE A 65 -0.20 -7.61 -6.00
C ILE A 65 -0.45 -6.11 -6.09
N CYS A 66 0.55 -5.31 -6.50
CA CYS A 66 0.39 -3.87 -6.73
C CYS A 66 -0.69 -3.57 -7.75
N GLU A 67 -0.68 -4.29 -8.87
CA GLU A 67 -1.65 -4.14 -9.94
C GLU A 67 -3.07 -4.48 -9.44
N GLN A 68 -3.23 -5.59 -8.71
CA GLN A 68 -4.52 -5.97 -8.14
C GLN A 68 -5.09 -4.94 -7.16
N LEU A 69 -4.24 -4.34 -6.32
CA LEU A 69 -4.63 -3.26 -5.41
C LEU A 69 -5.12 -2.02 -6.19
N GLY A 70 -4.34 -1.58 -7.18
CA GLY A 70 -4.70 -0.44 -8.03
C GLY A 70 -5.98 -0.70 -8.81
N ASP A 71 -6.14 -1.91 -9.35
CA ASP A 71 -7.34 -2.31 -10.08
C ASP A 71 -8.59 -2.32 -9.20
N ALA A 72 -8.49 -2.74 -7.93
CA ALA A 72 -9.59 -2.65 -6.97
C ALA A 72 -10.03 -1.20 -6.74
N GLU A 73 -9.09 -0.28 -6.52
CA GLU A 73 -9.41 1.15 -6.39
C GLU A 73 -10.05 1.70 -7.67
N VAL A 74 -9.53 1.34 -8.85
CA VAL A 74 -10.08 1.76 -10.15
C VAL A 74 -11.48 1.21 -10.38
N ARG A 75 -11.76 -0.05 -10.03
CA ARG A 75 -13.11 -0.64 -10.13
C ARG A 75 -14.11 0.10 -9.25
N HIS A 76 -13.73 0.41 -8.02
CA HIS A 76 -14.56 1.22 -7.12
C HIS A 76 -14.83 2.62 -7.69
N GLN A 77 -13.82 3.30 -8.23
CA GLN A 77 -13.99 4.61 -8.88
C GLN A 77 -14.91 4.54 -10.10
N LYS A 78 -14.76 3.49 -10.94
CA LYS A 78 -15.66 3.21 -12.07
C LYS A 78 -17.10 2.92 -11.63
N GLY A 79 -17.28 2.44 -10.40
CA GLY A 79 -18.59 2.33 -9.74
C GLY A 79 -19.24 3.68 -9.42
N GLY A 80 -18.56 4.81 -9.65
CA GLY A 80 -19.10 6.17 -9.52
C GLY A 80 -18.86 6.81 -8.16
N CYS A 81 -18.13 6.16 -7.26
CA CYS A 81 -17.77 6.72 -5.96
C CYS A 81 -16.48 7.53 -6.05
N LEU A 82 -16.49 8.77 -5.54
CA LEU A 82 -15.32 9.65 -5.48
C LEU A 82 -14.64 9.63 -4.11
N LYS A 83 -15.17 8.87 -3.14
CA LYS A 83 -14.54 8.70 -1.83
C LYS A 83 -13.45 7.64 -1.93
N ARG A 84 -12.40 7.80 -1.13
CA ARG A 84 -11.37 6.77 -1.01
C ARG A 84 -11.92 5.61 -0.18
N GLY A 85 -11.76 4.39 -0.69
CA GLY A 85 -11.96 3.19 0.11
C GLY A 85 -10.75 2.94 1.01
N HIS A 86 -10.84 1.88 1.80
CA HIS A 86 -9.74 1.38 2.60
C HIS A 86 -9.64 -0.13 2.44
N PHE A 87 -8.45 -0.67 2.70
CA PHE A 87 -8.20 -2.10 2.65
C PHE A 87 -8.21 -2.69 4.05
N GLU A 88 -8.75 -3.90 4.17
CA GLU A 88 -8.82 -4.67 5.41
C GLU A 88 -8.27 -6.07 5.13
N ALA A 89 -7.27 -6.50 5.90
CA ALA A 89 -6.87 -7.90 5.93
C ALA A 89 -7.85 -8.65 6.85
N THR A 90 -8.54 -9.66 6.33
CA THR A 90 -9.55 -10.41 7.09
C THR A 90 -9.25 -11.90 7.04
N GLY A 91 -9.29 -12.55 8.20
CA GLY A 91 -8.82 -13.93 8.32
C GLY A 91 -7.32 -14.04 8.02
N ASP A 92 -6.87 -15.23 7.65
CA ASP A 92 -5.45 -15.51 7.38
C ASP A 92 -5.05 -15.37 5.90
N SER A 93 -6.00 -15.15 4.99
CA SER A 93 -5.75 -15.27 3.55
C SER A 93 -6.60 -14.36 2.65
N MET A 94 -7.32 -13.37 3.20
CA MET A 94 -8.14 -12.48 2.38
C MET A 94 -7.77 -11.01 2.59
N LEU A 95 -7.69 -10.27 1.50
CA LEU A 95 -7.63 -8.82 1.49
C LEU A 95 -8.90 -8.26 0.84
N ILE A 96 -9.59 -7.37 1.55
CA ILE A 96 -10.87 -6.79 1.11
C ILE A 96 -10.69 -5.29 0.91
N HIS A 97 -11.19 -4.76 -0.20
CA HIS A 97 -11.32 -3.32 -0.44
C HIS A 97 -12.75 -2.87 -0.13
N ARG A 98 -12.91 -1.89 0.77
CA ARG A 98 -14.20 -1.44 1.29
C ARG A 98 -14.35 0.07 1.21
N CYS A 99 -15.59 0.54 1.08
CA CYS A 99 -15.90 1.96 1.19
C CYS A 99 -17.19 2.18 1.98
N GLU A 100 -17.07 2.82 3.16
CA GLU A 100 -18.23 3.11 4.02
C GLU A 100 -19.21 4.12 3.41
N ALA A 101 -18.74 4.98 2.50
CA ALA A 101 -19.55 6.04 1.92
C ALA A 101 -20.59 5.53 0.90
N CYS A 102 -20.25 4.49 0.14
CA CYS A 102 -21.13 3.91 -0.88
C CYS A 102 -21.51 2.46 -0.60
N GLY A 103 -20.92 1.82 0.40
CA GLY A 103 -21.14 0.42 0.76
C GLY A 103 -20.37 -0.59 -0.12
N TRP A 104 -19.39 -0.13 -0.91
CA TRP A 104 -18.56 -1.02 -1.73
C TRP A 104 -17.80 -2.01 -0.86
N SER A 105 -17.71 -3.26 -1.31
CA SER A 105 -16.97 -4.33 -0.67
C SER A 105 -16.60 -5.37 -1.71
N GLU A 106 -15.31 -5.53 -1.98
CA GLU A 106 -14.80 -6.54 -2.91
C GLU A 106 -13.62 -7.28 -2.30
N ILE A 107 -13.52 -8.59 -2.57
CA ILE A 107 -12.32 -9.36 -2.27
C ILE A 107 -11.30 -9.06 -3.37
N VAL A 108 -10.08 -8.73 -2.97
CA VAL A 108 -8.97 -8.45 -3.88
C VAL A 108 -8.26 -9.77 -4.21
N PHE A 109 -7.90 -10.54 -3.19
CA PHE A 109 -7.41 -11.92 -3.24
C PHE A 109 -7.53 -12.58 -1.87
#